data_AF-A0A1U9KJF0-F1
#
_entry.id   AF-A0A1U9KJF0-F1
#
_cell.length_a   1.000
_cell.length_b   1.000
_cell.length_c   1.000
_cell.angle_alpha   90.00
_cell.angle_beta   90.00
_cell.angle_gamma   90.00
#
_symmetry.space_group_name_H-M   'P 1'
#
loop_
_entity.id
_entity.type
_entity.pdbx_description
1 polymer ?
#
loop_
_entity_poly.entity_id
_entity_poly.type
_entity_poly.pdbx_seq_one_letter_code
_entity_poly.pdbx_strand_id
1 'polypeptide(L)'
;MIWSAHINCMADDTIQIDPKIRFLISVPDWKPEEATPFQGFSLSLCRNSGFLRFIYTFPTDIFELTPVSMPSRIARRIAGQLPIEWYGQSPRALKFMPAPIEIPFTVVILDESEKISDYQDWLDQSPGPVTVIAKEGGHITYNQLSFDTLRNRFIEICDELETIANLAGVAEAREAIKSWVSPDERKLPYSLGGHGTISPNLAVLSICGFTSLADEPFERLGDESAYIEQIVHTSNSVLDEREASPPSEATLDRFCRERLEPELML
;
A
#
# COMPACT_ATOMS: atom_id res chain seq x y z
N MET A 1 -33.46 -33.78 -23.09
CA MET A 1 -32.12 -33.28 -23.45
C MET A 1 -31.27 -33.44 -22.20
N ILE A 2 -30.40 -34.44 -22.20
CA ILE A 2 -29.72 -34.99 -21.03
C ILE A 2 -28.44 -34.17 -20.83
N TRP A 3 -28.36 -33.42 -19.74
CA TRP A 3 -27.09 -32.86 -19.26
C TRP A 3 -26.27 -34.02 -18.69
N SER A 4 -25.36 -34.54 -19.52
CA SER A 4 -24.37 -35.52 -19.06
C SER A 4 -23.30 -34.78 -18.28
N ALA A 5 -23.30 -34.98 -16.97
CA ALA A 5 -22.23 -34.56 -16.07
C ALA A 5 -20.93 -35.26 -16.50
N HIS A 6 -20.03 -34.51 -17.14
CA HIS A 6 -18.62 -34.85 -17.15
C HIS A 6 -18.08 -34.51 -15.76
N ILE A 7 -17.98 -35.52 -14.91
CA ILE A 7 -17.14 -35.49 -13.72
C ILE A 7 -15.71 -35.48 -14.25
N ASN A 8 -15.18 -34.28 -14.50
CA ASN A 8 -13.75 -34.08 -14.61
C ASN A 8 -13.16 -34.38 -13.23
N CYS A 9 -12.15 -35.25 -13.20
CA CYS A 9 -11.31 -35.50 -12.05
C CYS A 9 -10.90 -34.15 -11.43
N MET A 10 -11.32 -33.94 -10.17
CA MET A 10 -10.85 -32.83 -9.35
C MET A 10 -9.33 -32.98 -9.19
N ALA A 11 -8.57 -32.22 -9.97
CA ALA A 11 -7.31 -31.71 -9.48
C ALA A 11 -7.64 -30.98 -8.17
N ASP A 12 -6.82 -31.18 -7.15
CA ASP A 12 -6.94 -30.51 -5.87
C ASP A 12 -6.82 -29.00 -6.14
N ASP A 13 -7.95 -28.32 -6.38
CA ASP A 13 -8.06 -26.90 -6.69
C ASP A 13 -7.73 -26.10 -5.43
N THR A 14 -6.48 -26.22 -4.99
CA THR A 14 -5.96 -25.47 -3.86
C THR A 14 -5.87 -24.03 -4.30
N ILE A 15 -6.70 -23.17 -3.69
CA ILE A 15 -6.70 -21.74 -3.97
C ILE A 15 -5.40 -21.15 -3.41
N GLN A 16 -4.61 -20.52 -4.28
CA GLN A 16 -3.39 -19.83 -3.91
C GLN A 16 -3.72 -18.43 -3.40
N ILE A 17 -3.16 -18.03 -2.25
CA ILE A 17 -3.30 -16.65 -1.78
C ILE A 17 -2.42 -15.69 -2.59
N ASP A 18 -2.95 -14.50 -2.82
CA ASP A 18 -2.21 -13.38 -3.38
C ASP A 18 -1.41 -12.68 -2.26
N PRO A 19 -0.06 -12.63 -2.37
CA PRO A 19 0.78 -12.02 -1.34
C PRO A 19 0.73 -10.48 -1.31
N LYS A 20 0.08 -9.84 -2.29
CA LYS A 20 0.02 -8.38 -2.39
C LYS A 20 -0.82 -7.76 -1.27
N ILE A 21 -0.31 -6.65 -0.76
CA ILE A 21 -0.98 -5.82 0.24
C ILE A 21 -1.72 -4.70 -0.48
N ARG A 22 -3.01 -4.56 -0.19
CA ARG A 22 -3.89 -3.59 -0.86
C ARG A 22 -4.49 -2.63 0.14
N PHE A 23 -4.35 -1.34 -0.13
CA PHE A 23 -4.95 -0.29 0.67
C PHE A 23 -6.17 0.31 -0.04
N LEU A 24 -7.32 0.22 0.60
CA LEU A 24 -8.54 0.88 0.16
C LEU A 24 -8.80 2.03 1.13
N ILE A 25 -8.78 3.27 0.64
CA ILE A 25 -9.09 4.44 1.45
C ILE A 25 -10.52 4.83 1.12
N SER A 26 -11.37 4.86 2.14
CA SER A 26 -12.70 5.41 1.99
C SER A 26 -12.62 6.91 1.77
N VAL A 27 -13.23 7.35 0.68
CA VAL A 27 -13.31 8.75 0.27
C VAL A 27 -14.80 9.08 0.25
N PRO A 28 -15.34 9.70 1.31
CA PRO A 28 -16.75 10.08 1.36
C PRO A 28 -17.13 10.85 0.10
N ASP A 29 -18.30 10.52 -0.46
CA ASP A 29 -18.84 11.23 -1.60
C ASP A 29 -19.01 12.70 -1.21
N TRP A 30 -18.04 13.53 -1.61
CA TRP A 30 -18.02 14.93 -1.26
C TRP A 30 -18.88 15.72 -2.25
N LYS A 31 -19.32 16.89 -1.81
CA LYS A 31 -20.04 17.84 -2.67
C LYS A 31 -19.12 18.25 -3.84
N PRO A 32 -19.50 17.99 -5.11
CA PRO A 32 -18.69 18.37 -6.27
C PRO A 32 -18.32 19.86 -6.29
N GLU A 33 -19.19 20.71 -5.75
CA GLU A 33 -18.99 22.15 -5.62
C GLU A 33 -17.88 22.56 -4.64
N GLU A 34 -17.38 21.64 -3.81
CA GLU A 34 -16.30 21.84 -2.85
C GLU A 34 -14.98 21.17 -3.29
N ALA A 35 -14.92 20.60 -4.50
CA ALA A 35 -13.69 20.07 -5.06
C ALA A 35 -12.66 21.19 -5.27
N THR A 36 -11.38 20.92 -5.01
CA THR A 36 -10.33 21.93 -5.21
C THR A 36 -10.24 22.31 -6.70
N PRO A 37 -10.30 23.61 -7.05
CA PRO A 37 -10.48 24.05 -8.43
C PRO A 37 -9.32 23.70 -9.38
N PHE A 38 -8.19 23.20 -8.87
CA PHE A 38 -6.99 22.96 -9.67
C PHE A 38 -6.47 21.52 -9.70
N GLN A 39 -7.06 20.57 -8.97
CA GLN A 39 -6.52 19.20 -8.95
C GLN A 39 -7.55 18.07 -8.98
N GLY A 40 -8.86 18.36 -8.96
CA GLY A 40 -9.88 17.31 -9.01
C GLY A 40 -9.85 16.33 -7.83
N PHE A 41 -9.02 16.59 -6.81
CA PHE A 41 -9.00 15.83 -5.58
C PHE A 41 -10.10 16.32 -4.66
N SER A 42 -10.86 15.36 -4.12
CA SER A 42 -11.76 15.59 -2.99
C SER A 42 -10.97 16.13 -1.81
N LEU A 43 -11.52 17.11 -1.08
CA LEU A 43 -10.94 17.61 0.18
C LEU A 43 -10.68 16.49 1.20
N SER A 44 -11.43 15.40 1.15
CA SER A 44 -11.20 14.23 2.01
C SER A 44 -9.84 13.56 1.73
N LEU A 45 -9.36 13.54 0.48
CA LEU A 45 -8.02 13.02 0.18
C LEU A 45 -6.91 13.90 0.78
N CYS A 46 -7.11 15.21 0.86
CA CYS A 46 -6.17 16.11 1.53
C CYS A 46 -6.10 15.83 3.04
N ARG A 47 -7.24 15.56 3.68
CA ARG A 47 -7.32 15.15 5.09
C ARG A 47 -6.65 13.79 5.34
N ASN A 48 -6.75 12.89 4.37
CA ASN A 48 -6.17 11.54 4.43
C ASN A 48 -4.68 11.49 4.03
N SER A 49 -4.03 12.64 3.82
CA SER A 49 -2.61 12.70 3.44
C SER A 49 -1.67 12.02 4.45
N GLY A 50 -2.03 12.00 5.74
CA GLY A 50 -1.31 11.24 6.77
C GLY A 50 -1.30 9.74 6.50
N PHE A 51 -2.44 9.17 6.07
CA PHE A 51 -2.53 7.76 5.70
C PHE A 51 -1.73 7.45 4.44
N LEU A 52 -1.77 8.33 3.44
CA LEU A 52 -0.94 8.17 2.24
C LEU A 52 0.54 8.12 2.60
N ARG A 53 1.02 9.01 3.50
CA ARG A 53 2.40 8.96 3.99
C ARG A 53 2.73 7.64 4.67
N PHE A 54 1.85 7.13 5.54
CA PHE A 54 2.01 5.83 6.17
C PHE A 54 2.08 4.69 5.13
N ILE A 55 1.14 4.67 4.19
CA ILE A 55 1.04 3.67 3.12
C ILE A 55 2.34 3.63 2.29
N TYR A 56 2.95 4.79 1.98
CA TYR A 56 4.21 4.85 1.23
C TYR A 56 5.41 4.21 1.95
N THR A 57 5.35 4.10 3.28
CA THR A 57 6.40 3.42 4.06
C THR A 57 6.20 1.91 4.14
N PHE A 58 5.00 1.42 3.80
CA PHE A 58 4.61 0.02 3.95
C PHE A 58 5.02 -0.82 2.72
N PRO A 59 5.26 -2.14 2.88
CA PRO A 59 5.54 -3.02 1.75
C PRO A 59 4.35 -3.18 0.78
N THR A 60 4.64 -3.50 -0.48
CA THR A 60 3.69 -3.84 -1.56
C THR A 60 3.14 -5.24 -1.41
N ASP A 61 3.93 -6.13 -0.85
CA ASP A 61 3.61 -7.53 -0.66
C ASP A 61 4.29 -8.03 0.60
N ILE A 62 3.85 -9.18 1.07
CA ILE A 62 4.34 -9.77 2.31
C ILE A 62 5.80 -10.26 2.25
N PHE A 63 6.44 -10.25 1.09
CA PHE A 63 7.82 -10.72 0.91
C PHE A 63 8.83 -9.58 0.83
N GLU A 64 8.40 -8.34 0.58
CA GLU A 64 9.30 -7.19 0.32
C GLU A 64 10.25 -6.90 1.50
N LEU A 65 9.78 -7.03 2.75
CA LEU A 65 10.58 -6.77 3.95
C LEU A 65 11.28 -7.99 4.54
N THR A 66 11.25 -9.12 3.83
CA THR A 66 12.04 -10.28 4.24
C THR A 66 13.54 -9.99 4.08
N PRO A 67 14.43 -10.60 4.88
CA PRO A 67 15.87 -10.38 4.77
C PRO A 67 16.44 -10.65 3.37
N VAL A 68 15.79 -11.52 2.60
CA VAL A 68 16.18 -11.88 1.23
C VAL A 68 15.85 -10.75 0.25
N SER A 69 14.66 -10.14 0.36
CA SER A 69 14.20 -9.11 -0.57
C SER A 69 14.71 -7.71 -0.23
N MET A 70 14.92 -7.44 1.06
CA MET A 70 15.23 -6.12 1.58
C MET A 70 16.42 -5.41 0.90
N PRO A 71 17.55 -6.09 0.56
CA PRO A 71 18.67 -5.44 -0.13
C PRO A 71 18.32 -4.84 -1.50
N SER A 72 17.28 -5.37 -2.16
CA SER A 72 16.85 -4.92 -3.49
C SER A 72 15.65 -3.96 -3.47
N ARG A 73 15.07 -3.74 -2.28
CA ARG A 73 13.81 -3.00 -2.10
C ARG A 73 13.85 -1.60 -2.72
N ILE A 74 14.82 -0.80 -2.31
CA ILE A 74 14.93 0.61 -2.73
C ILE A 74 15.04 0.71 -4.25
N ALA A 75 15.94 -0.07 -4.85
CA ALA A 75 16.13 -0.07 -6.31
C ALA A 75 14.84 -0.46 -7.07
N ARG A 76 14.13 -1.50 -6.62
CA ARG A 76 12.87 -1.94 -7.24
C ARG A 76 11.75 -0.91 -7.11
N ARG A 77 11.68 -0.25 -5.96
CA ARG A 77 10.69 0.81 -5.68
C ARG A 77 10.93 2.06 -6.54
N ILE A 78 12.16 2.56 -6.58
CA ILE A 78 12.54 3.71 -7.41
C ILE A 78 12.30 3.40 -8.89
N ALA A 79 12.55 2.17 -9.33
CA ALA A 79 12.30 1.72 -10.70
C ALA A 79 10.81 1.46 -11.02
N GLY A 80 9.90 1.62 -10.06
CA GLY A 80 8.46 1.37 -10.24
C GLY A 80 8.09 -0.10 -10.42
N GLN A 81 8.96 -1.04 -10.06
CA GLN A 81 8.73 -2.48 -10.19
C GLN A 81 7.93 -3.07 -9.02
N LEU A 82 7.80 -2.31 -7.93
CA LEU A 82 7.00 -2.65 -6.75
C LEU A 82 6.10 -1.45 -6.41
N PRO A 83 5.05 -1.18 -7.21
CA PRO A 83 4.11 -0.11 -6.88
C PRO A 83 3.26 -0.50 -5.66
N ILE A 84 3.07 0.42 -4.72
CA ILE A 84 2.03 0.24 -3.69
C ILE A 84 0.66 0.21 -4.39
N GLU A 85 -0.15 -0.79 -4.06
CA GLU A 85 -1.54 -0.85 -4.47
C GLU A 85 -2.41 -0.10 -3.45
N TRP A 86 -2.76 1.14 -3.78
CA TRP A 86 -3.75 1.90 -3.02
C TRP A 86 -4.82 2.50 -3.93
N TYR A 87 -6.05 2.57 -3.43
CA TYR A 87 -7.20 3.05 -4.19
C TYR A 87 -8.11 3.89 -3.29
N GLY A 88 -8.49 5.07 -3.76
CA GLY A 88 -9.61 5.81 -3.18
C GLY A 88 -10.92 5.19 -3.65
N GLN A 89 -11.80 4.82 -2.72
CA GLN A 89 -13.10 4.21 -3.01
C GLN A 89 -14.20 4.96 -2.28
N SER A 90 -15.36 5.15 -2.91
CA SER A 90 -16.49 5.68 -2.17
C SER A 90 -17.00 4.65 -1.15
N PRO A 91 -17.60 5.09 -0.03
CA PRO A 91 -18.22 4.19 0.95
C PRO A 91 -19.19 3.21 0.31
N ARG A 92 -19.91 3.69 -0.71
CA ARG A 92 -20.83 2.88 -1.51
C ARG A 92 -20.10 1.80 -2.29
N ALA A 93 -19.02 2.14 -3.01
CA ALA A 93 -18.26 1.19 -3.81
C ALA A 93 -17.64 0.08 -2.95
N LEU A 94 -17.09 0.43 -1.78
CA LEU A 94 -16.55 -0.54 -0.82
C LEU A 94 -17.60 -1.60 -0.45
N LYS A 95 -18.79 -1.17 -0.05
CA LYS A 95 -19.88 -2.06 0.38
C LYS A 95 -20.43 -2.97 -0.73
N PHE A 96 -20.17 -2.67 -2.00
CA PHE A 96 -20.61 -3.49 -3.13
C PHE A 96 -19.61 -4.56 -3.57
N MET A 97 -18.38 -4.53 -3.06
CA MET A 97 -17.32 -5.47 -3.44
C MET A 97 -16.84 -6.22 -2.20
N PRO A 98 -17.48 -7.37 -1.86
CA PRO A 98 -16.98 -8.25 -0.80
C PRO A 98 -15.55 -8.69 -1.08
N ALA A 99 -14.71 -8.75 -0.04
CA ALA A 99 -13.31 -9.13 -0.22
C ALA A 99 -13.19 -10.64 -0.46
N PRO A 100 -12.57 -11.10 -1.55
CA PRO A 100 -12.45 -12.52 -1.85
C PRO A 100 -11.37 -13.17 -0.97
N ILE A 101 -11.45 -14.49 -0.79
CA ILE A 101 -10.59 -15.23 0.14
C ILE A 101 -9.12 -15.29 -0.30
N GLU A 102 -8.88 -15.25 -1.61
CA GLU A 102 -7.54 -15.26 -2.21
C GLU A 102 -6.81 -13.91 -2.05
N ILE A 103 -7.45 -12.85 -1.56
CA ILE A 103 -6.83 -11.52 -1.35
C ILE A 103 -6.90 -11.11 0.13
N PRO A 104 -6.23 -11.85 1.04
CA PRO A 104 -6.42 -11.69 2.47
C PRO A 104 -5.74 -10.45 3.06
N PHE A 105 -4.72 -9.89 2.40
CA PHE A 105 -3.99 -8.71 2.88
C PHE A 105 -4.61 -7.40 2.41
N THR A 106 -5.94 -7.31 2.48
CA THR A 106 -6.70 -6.09 2.19
C THR A 106 -6.88 -5.26 3.44
N VAL A 107 -6.46 -3.99 3.36
CA VAL A 107 -6.58 -3.00 4.42
C VAL A 107 -7.52 -1.89 3.98
N VAL A 108 -8.64 -1.74 4.66
CA VAL A 108 -9.59 -0.64 4.47
C VAL A 108 -9.33 0.42 5.52
N ILE A 109 -9.05 1.66 5.10
CA ILE A 109 -8.92 2.83 5.96
C ILE A 109 -10.18 3.67 5.77
N LEU A 110 -11.03 3.73 6.80
CA LEU A 110 -12.24 4.53 6.77
C LEU A 110 -11.92 6.02 6.92
N ASP A 111 -12.83 6.90 6.51
CA ASP A 111 -12.72 8.32 6.84
C ASP A 111 -13.13 8.57 8.30
N GLU A 112 -12.64 9.66 8.91
CA GLU A 112 -13.00 10.03 10.29
C GLU A 112 -14.50 10.20 10.55
N SER A 113 -15.27 10.54 9.51
CA SER A 113 -16.71 10.70 9.59
C SER A 113 -17.50 9.40 9.56
N GLU A 114 -16.83 8.28 9.29
CA GLU A 114 -17.47 6.98 9.09
C GLU A 114 -17.37 6.08 10.32
N LYS A 115 -18.32 5.16 10.44
CA LYS A 115 -18.39 4.19 11.53
C LYS A 115 -18.28 2.78 10.98
N ILE A 116 -17.47 1.95 11.62
CA ILE A 116 -17.37 0.53 11.24
C ILE A 116 -18.71 -0.20 11.30
N SER A 117 -19.63 0.21 12.18
CA SER A 117 -20.97 -0.35 12.26
C SER A 117 -21.73 -0.30 10.94
N ASP A 118 -21.44 0.68 10.09
CA ASP A 118 -22.09 0.88 8.80
C ASP A 118 -21.56 -0.08 7.72
N TYR A 119 -20.51 -0.83 8.06
CA TYR A 119 -19.80 -1.79 7.21
C TYR A 119 -19.96 -3.24 7.69
N GLN A 120 -20.64 -3.49 8.82
CA GLN A 120 -20.71 -4.83 9.42
C GLN A 120 -21.34 -5.86 8.48
N ASP A 121 -22.49 -5.53 7.86
CA ASP A 121 -23.15 -6.41 6.90
C ASP A 121 -22.24 -6.79 5.72
N TRP A 122 -21.36 -5.87 5.30
CA TRP A 122 -20.40 -6.11 4.22
C TRP A 122 -19.21 -6.96 4.67
N LEU A 123 -18.72 -6.73 5.90
CA LEU A 123 -17.68 -7.57 6.50
C LEU A 123 -18.16 -9.01 6.67
N ASP A 124 -19.40 -9.19 7.15
CA ASP A 124 -20.00 -10.51 7.35
C ASP A 124 -20.25 -11.26 6.01
N GLN A 125 -20.39 -10.52 4.90
CA GLN A 125 -20.56 -11.07 3.55
C GLN A 125 -19.24 -11.35 2.83
N SER A 126 -18.11 -10.84 3.34
CA SER A 126 -16.80 -10.99 2.71
C SER A 126 -16.22 -12.38 2.96
N PRO A 127 -15.96 -13.20 1.91
CA PRO A 127 -15.38 -14.52 2.10
C PRO A 127 -13.97 -14.51 2.69
N GLY A 128 -13.19 -13.46 2.37
CA GLY A 128 -11.83 -13.26 2.86
C GLY A 128 -11.77 -12.29 4.04
N PRO A 129 -10.72 -12.42 4.87
CA PRO A 129 -10.49 -11.49 5.96
C PRO A 129 -10.17 -10.09 5.42
N VAL A 130 -10.65 -9.07 6.12
CA VAL A 130 -10.37 -7.66 5.83
C VAL A 130 -9.87 -6.99 7.10
N THR A 131 -8.74 -6.29 7.00
CA THR A 131 -8.32 -5.39 8.08
C THR A 131 -8.99 -4.04 7.91
N VAL A 132 -9.72 -3.59 8.93
CA VAL A 132 -10.35 -2.26 8.93
C VAL A 132 -9.64 -1.35 9.93
N ILE A 133 -9.12 -0.25 9.42
CA ILE A 133 -8.56 0.86 10.19
C ILE A 133 -9.62 1.95 10.27
N ALA A 134 -10.00 2.36 11.47
CA ALA A 134 -11.01 3.39 11.70
C ALA A 134 -10.65 4.24 12.91
N LYS A 135 -11.28 5.42 13.04
CA LYS A 135 -11.09 6.26 14.23
C LYS A 135 -11.47 5.51 15.52
N GLU A 136 -12.59 4.80 15.47
CA GLU A 136 -13.14 3.99 16.56
C GLU A 136 -13.72 2.68 16.02
N GLY A 137 -13.64 1.61 16.83
CA GLY A 137 -14.26 0.31 16.53
C GLY A 137 -13.57 -0.53 15.44
N GLY A 138 -12.62 0.02 14.69
CA GLY A 138 -11.81 -0.73 13.74
C GLY A 138 -10.98 -1.84 14.39
N HIS A 139 -10.51 -2.79 13.58
CA HIS A 139 -9.50 -3.77 13.99
C HIS A 139 -8.24 -3.07 14.50
N ILE A 140 -7.91 -1.92 13.90
CA ILE A 140 -6.84 -1.02 14.31
C ILE A 140 -7.42 0.40 14.39
N THR A 141 -7.20 1.10 15.51
CA THR A 141 -7.54 2.52 15.60
C THR A 141 -6.42 3.40 15.04
N TYR A 142 -6.71 4.66 14.68
CA TYR A 142 -5.67 5.57 14.16
C TYR A 142 -4.50 5.78 15.12
N ASN A 143 -4.78 5.83 16.42
CA ASN A 143 -3.74 5.99 17.45
C ASN A 143 -2.88 4.73 17.64
N GLN A 144 -3.39 3.58 17.22
CA GLN A 144 -2.69 2.29 17.26
C GLN A 144 -2.01 1.98 15.93
N LEU A 145 -2.28 2.75 14.87
CA LEU A 145 -1.75 2.49 13.55
C LEU A 145 -0.23 2.64 13.57
N SER A 146 0.44 1.51 13.44
CA SER A 146 1.88 1.41 13.37
C SER A 146 2.26 0.25 12.47
N PHE A 147 3.52 0.20 12.06
CA PHE A 147 4.07 -0.92 11.32
C PHE A 147 3.87 -2.25 12.05
N ASP A 148 4.21 -2.30 13.34
CA ASP A 148 4.11 -3.52 14.15
C ASP A 148 2.65 -3.97 14.34
N THR A 149 1.72 -3.04 14.56
CA THR A 149 0.30 -3.36 14.71
C THR A 149 -0.24 -4.02 13.44
N LEU A 150 0.09 -3.47 12.26
CA LEU A 150 -0.38 -4.02 11.00
C LEU A 150 0.30 -5.36 10.65
N ARG A 151 1.61 -5.51 10.94
CA ARG A 151 2.32 -6.78 10.82
C ARG A 151 1.64 -7.87 11.67
N ASN A 152 1.37 -7.57 12.94
CA ASN A 152 0.74 -8.52 13.84
C ASN A 152 -0.66 -8.92 13.35
N ARG A 153 -1.44 -7.94 12.85
CA ARG A 153 -2.74 -8.22 12.25
C ARG A 153 -2.64 -9.15 11.04
N PHE A 154 -1.61 -9.02 10.20
CA PHE A 154 -1.42 -9.93 9.07
C PHE A 154 -1.05 -11.35 9.50
N ILE A 155 -0.33 -11.52 10.61
CA ILE A 155 -0.07 -12.84 11.20
C ILE A 155 -1.39 -13.46 11.70
N GLU A 156 -2.23 -12.69 12.38
CA GLU A 156 -3.56 -13.14 12.81
C GLU A 156 -4.43 -13.54 11.61
N ILE A 157 -4.36 -12.80 10.51
CA ILE A 157 -5.05 -13.14 9.26
C ILE A 157 -4.59 -14.50 8.73
N CYS A 158 -3.27 -14.79 8.75
CA CYS A 158 -2.80 -16.13 8.36
C CYS A 158 -3.38 -17.22 9.27
N ASP A 159 -3.47 -16.96 10.58
CA ASP A 159 -4.06 -17.90 11.54
C ASP A 159 -5.57 -18.09 11.28
N GLU A 160 -6.30 -17.03 10.93
CA GLU A 160 -7.71 -17.09 10.52
C GLU A 160 -7.89 -17.94 9.25
N LEU A 161 -7.06 -17.71 8.22
CA LEU A 161 -7.15 -18.42 6.95
C LEU A 161 -6.94 -19.94 7.09
N GLU A 162 -6.01 -20.37 7.96
CA GLU A 162 -5.79 -21.79 8.27
C GLU A 162 -7.05 -22.49 8.81
N THR A 163 -7.98 -21.72 9.41
CA THR A 163 -9.25 -22.25 9.94
C THR A 163 -10.40 -22.23 8.92
N ILE A 164 -10.36 -21.32 7.95
CA ILE A 164 -11.47 -21.09 7.01
C ILE A 164 -11.41 -22.04 5.82
N ALA A 165 -10.22 -22.22 5.22
CA ALA A 165 -10.07 -22.99 4.00
C ALA A 165 -8.66 -23.61 3.86
N ASN A 166 -8.55 -24.66 3.04
CA ASN A 166 -7.25 -25.22 2.64
C ASN A 166 -6.64 -24.36 1.52
N LEU A 167 -5.94 -23.29 1.90
CA LEU A 167 -5.30 -22.36 0.97
C LEU A 167 -3.80 -22.63 0.86
N ALA A 168 -3.27 -22.60 -0.37
CA ALA A 168 -1.84 -22.71 -0.61
C ALA A 168 -1.13 -21.39 -0.28
N GLY A 169 0.07 -21.50 0.29
CA GLY A 169 0.94 -20.36 0.58
C GLY A 169 0.72 -19.69 1.93
N VAL A 170 -0.30 -20.06 2.72
CA VAL A 170 -0.58 -19.40 4.02
C VAL A 170 0.57 -19.55 5.02
N ALA A 171 1.14 -20.75 5.15
CA ALA A 171 2.26 -20.99 6.05
C ALA A 171 3.52 -20.21 5.62
N GLU A 172 3.80 -20.16 4.32
CA GLU A 172 4.93 -19.40 3.76
C GLU A 172 4.73 -17.89 4.00
N ALA A 173 3.53 -17.39 3.75
CA ALA A 173 3.15 -16.01 4.00
C ALA A 173 3.37 -15.61 5.46
N ARG A 174 2.91 -16.44 6.39
CA ARG A 174 3.06 -16.23 7.83
C ARG A 174 4.52 -16.13 8.24
N GLU A 175 5.36 -17.06 7.78
CA GLU A 175 6.79 -17.04 8.10
C GLU A 175 7.51 -15.84 7.45
N ALA A 176 7.12 -15.45 6.23
CA ALA A 176 7.62 -14.23 5.60
C ALA A 176 7.29 -12.99 6.44
N ILE A 177 6.04 -12.83 6.89
CA ILE A 177 5.60 -11.71 7.72
C ILE A 177 6.33 -11.67 9.06
N LYS A 178 6.52 -12.83 9.72
CA LYS A 178 7.30 -12.92 10.96
C LYS A 178 8.76 -12.51 10.78
N SER A 179 9.31 -12.74 9.59
CA SER A 179 10.71 -12.39 9.27
C SER A 179 10.91 -10.93 8.86
N TRP A 180 9.83 -10.12 8.79
CA TRP A 180 9.93 -8.73 8.39
C TRP A 180 10.94 -7.94 9.23
N VAL A 181 11.82 -7.23 8.54
CA VAL A 181 12.79 -6.31 9.12
C VAL A 181 12.31 -4.87 8.88
N SER A 182 12.22 -4.08 9.94
CA SER A 182 11.92 -2.65 9.81
C SER A 182 13.07 -1.95 9.09
N PRO A 183 12.80 -1.10 8.08
CA PRO A 183 13.83 -0.28 7.46
C PRO A 183 14.49 0.65 8.47
N ASP A 184 15.78 0.93 8.30
CA ASP A 184 16.49 1.91 9.13
C ASP A 184 15.91 3.30 8.93
N GLU A 185 15.61 3.99 10.04
CA GLU A 185 15.16 5.37 10.00
C GLU A 185 16.33 6.32 9.73
N ARG A 186 16.13 7.22 8.77
CA ARG A 186 17.11 8.23 8.35
C ARG A 186 16.47 9.61 8.42
N LYS A 187 17.31 10.62 8.58
CA LYS A 187 16.89 12.03 8.55
C LYS A 187 17.64 12.75 7.44
N LEU A 188 16.95 13.66 6.77
CA LEU A 188 17.60 14.56 5.83
C LEU A 188 18.52 15.53 6.61
N PRO A 189 19.66 15.92 6.04
CA PRO A 189 20.57 16.86 6.68
C PRO A 189 20.09 18.32 6.60
N TYR A 190 18.89 18.56 6.09
CA TYR A 190 18.28 19.87 5.88
C TYR A 190 16.78 19.83 6.23
N SER A 191 16.23 20.98 6.61
CA SER A 191 14.80 21.15 6.86
C SER A 191 14.03 21.43 5.57
N LEU A 192 12.77 21.02 5.55
CA LEU A 192 11.88 21.20 4.42
C LEU A 192 10.56 21.81 4.88
N GLY A 193 10.11 22.85 4.16
CA GLY A 193 8.74 23.31 4.26
C GLY A 193 7.81 22.30 3.59
N GLY A 194 6.61 22.10 4.14
CA GLY A 194 5.60 21.32 3.45
C GLY A 194 5.21 22.02 2.13
N HIS A 195 5.57 21.45 0.97
CA HIS A 195 5.05 21.95 -0.31
C HIS A 195 4.76 20.84 -1.32
N GLY A 196 3.66 20.99 -2.07
CA GLY A 196 3.22 19.98 -3.04
C GLY A 196 4.24 19.73 -4.16
N THR A 197 5.12 20.70 -4.44
CA THR A 197 6.15 20.62 -5.50
C THR A 197 7.22 19.57 -5.22
N ILE A 198 7.48 19.25 -3.95
CA ILE A 198 8.48 18.26 -3.56
C ILE A 198 7.87 16.92 -3.13
N SER A 199 6.54 16.83 -3.03
CA SER A 199 5.83 15.62 -2.59
C SER A 199 6.26 14.33 -3.32
N PRO A 200 6.48 14.32 -4.66
CA PRO A 200 6.99 13.13 -5.33
C PRO A 200 8.36 12.70 -4.82
N ASN A 201 9.28 13.64 -4.61
CA ASN A 201 10.61 13.34 -4.08
C ASN A 201 10.53 12.83 -2.63
N LEU A 202 9.65 13.42 -1.81
CA LEU A 202 9.45 12.97 -0.43
C LEU A 202 8.88 11.54 -0.37
N ALA A 203 7.97 11.18 -1.29
CA ALA A 203 7.46 9.81 -1.38
C ALA A 203 8.55 8.80 -1.75
N VAL A 204 9.54 9.19 -2.58
CA VAL A 204 10.70 8.34 -2.89
C VAL A 204 11.65 8.24 -1.70
N LEU A 205 11.94 9.36 -1.03
CA LEU A 205 12.84 9.39 0.12
C LEU A 205 12.25 8.61 1.32
N SER A 206 10.94 8.63 1.53
CA SER A 206 10.31 7.84 2.60
C SER A 206 10.50 6.34 2.41
N ILE A 207 10.50 5.86 1.16
CA ILE A 207 10.84 4.46 0.84
C ILE A 207 12.28 4.14 1.23
N CYS A 208 13.19 5.09 1.08
CA CYS A 208 14.61 4.95 1.43
C CYS A 208 14.86 5.06 2.96
N GLY A 209 13.80 5.09 3.77
CA GLY A 209 13.87 5.15 5.22
C GLY A 209 13.90 6.56 5.79
N PHE A 210 13.80 7.61 4.96
CA PHE A 210 13.78 8.98 5.48
C PHE A 210 12.43 9.32 6.12
N THR A 211 12.45 9.60 7.43
CA THR A 211 11.27 9.98 8.22
C THR A 211 11.27 11.48 8.52
N SER A 212 10.14 12.00 9.03
CA SER A 212 9.99 13.42 9.41
C SER A 212 10.41 14.40 8.29
N LEU A 213 9.96 14.12 7.06
CA LEU A 213 10.41 14.81 5.85
C LEU A 213 9.92 16.26 5.67
N ALA A 214 8.99 16.73 6.49
CA ALA A 214 8.52 18.12 6.47
C ALA A 214 8.10 18.54 7.87
N ASP A 215 8.63 19.67 8.33
CA ASP A 215 8.46 20.14 9.71
C ASP A 215 7.12 20.87 9.93
N GLU A 216 6.47 21.34 8.86
CA GLU A 216 5.29 22.22 8.93
C GLU A 216 4.21 21.88 7.86
N PRO A 217 2.95 22.33 8.06
CA PRO A 217 1.87 22.22 7.08
C PRO A 217 2.23 22.86 5.73
N PHE A 218 1.40 22.61 4.72
CA PHE A 218 1.57 23.19 3.39
C PHE A 218 1.40 24.72 3.42
N GLU A 219 2.48 25.47 3.66
CA GLU A 219 2.48 26.94 3.70
C GLU A 219 3.03 27.54 2.40
N ARG A 220 2.47 28.70 2.03
CA ARG A 220 2.93 29.45 0.86
C ARG A 220 4.22 30.17 1.24
N LEU A 221 5.36 29.67 0.78
CA LEU A 221 6.60 30.43 0.76
C LEU A 221 6.39 31.65 -0.14
N GLY A 222 6.65 32.83 0.40
CA GLY A 222 6.50 34.10 -0.33
C GLY A 222 7.62 34.36 -1.36
N ASP A 223 8.64 33.50 -1.39
CA ASP A 223 9.83 33.60 -2.23
C ASP A 223 9.93 32.38 -3.16
N GLU A 224 10.00 32.64 -4.47
CA GLU A 224 10.17 31.62 -5.51
C GLU A 224 11.46 30.81 -5.32
N SER A 225 12.52 31.48 -4.87
CA SER A 225 13.85 30.89 -4.67
C SER A 225 13.81 29.74 -3.66
N ALA A 226 13.03 29.90 -2.59
CA ALA A 226 12.85 28.89 -1.57
C ALA A 226 12.19 27.60 -2.10
N TYR A 227 11.28 27.71 -3.09
CA TYR A 227 10.72 26.52 -3.74
C TYR A 227 11.75 25.82 -4.62
N ILE A 228 12.51 26.59 -5.40
CA ILE A 228 13.54 26.06 -6.29
C ILE A 228 14.59 25.30 -5.48
N GLU A 229 15.07 25.88 -4.38
CA GLU A 229 16.04 25.24 -3.49
C GLU A 229 15.53 23.91 -2.92
N GLN A 230 14.29 23.85 -2.43
CA GLN A 230 13.71 22.60 -1.94
C GLN A 230 13.61 21.53 -3.03
N ILE A 231 13.21 21.91 -4.25
CA ILE A 231 13.18 20.99 -5.39
C ILE A 231 14.58 20.45 -5.69
N VAL A 232 15.59 21.32 -5.76
CA VAL A 232 16.97 20.92 -6.04
C VAL A 232 17.50 19.98 -4.95
N HIS A 233 17.37 20.34 -3.66
CA HIS A 233 17.86 19.52 -2.55
C HIS A 233 17.22 18.13 -2.52
N THR A 234 15.89 18.07 -2.65
CA THR A 234 15.17 16.79 -2.62
C THR A 234 15.44 15.95 -3.86
N SER A 235 15.64 16.57 -5.03
CA SER A 235 15.97 15.85 -6.26
C SER A 235 17.37 15.25 -6.20
N ASN A 236 18.36 16.02 -5.72
CA ASN A 236 19.72 15.51 -5.53
C ASN A 236 19.75 14.35 -4.54
N SER A 237 19.03 14.44 -3.42
CA SER A 237 18.97 13.33 -2.46
C SER A 237 18.36 12.06 -3.06
N VAL A 238 17.35 12.18 -3.92
CA VAL A 238 16.80 11.02 -4.65
C VAL A 238 17.83 10.43 -5.63
N LEU A 239 18.60 11.28 -6.32
CA LEU A 239 19.65 10.82 -7.23
C LEU A 239 20.78 10.12 -6.48
N ASP A 240 21.20 10.65 -5.33
CA ASP A 240 22.22 10.04 -4.46
C ASP A 240 21.79 8.65 -4.01
N GLU A 241 20.53 8.47 -3.58
CA GLU A 241 19.99 7.15 -3.19
C GLU A 241 19.95 6.17 -4.37
N ARG A 242 19.62 6.66 -5.57
CA ARG A 242 19.61 5.85 -6.79
C ARG A 242 21.02 5.41 -7.19
N GLU A 243 22.02 6.27 -7.03
CA GLU A 243 23.42 5.94 -7.29
C GLU A 243 23.97 4.95 -6.25
N ALA A 244 23.59 5.11 -4.98
CA ALA A 244 23.98 4.20 -3.90
C ALA A 244 23.30 2.82 -4.00
N SER A 245 22.13 2.75 -4.63
CA SER A 245 21.31 1.54 -4.78
C SER A 245 21.05 1.21 -6.26
N PRO A 246 22.09 0.90 -7.06
CA PRO A 246 21.90 0.62 -8.48
C PRO A 246 21.00 -0.62 -8.66
N PRO A 247 20.08 -0.62 -9.62
CA PRO A 247 19.29 -1.81 -9.95
C PRO A 247 20.26 -2.93 -10.36
N SER A 248 20.11 -4.11 -9.76
CA SER A 248 20.96 -5.26 -10.11
C SER A 248 20.76 -5.65 -11.59
N GLU A 249 21.78 -6.21 -12.23
CA GLU A 249 21.65 -6.72 -13.62
C GLU A 249 20.49 -7.72 -13.75
N ALA A 250 20.28 -8.58 -12.74
CA ALA A 250 19.16 -9.52 -12.70
C ALA A 250 17.79 -8.82 -12.64
N THR A 251 17.72 -7.65 -12.00
CA THR A 251 16.52 -6.79 -11.93
C THR A 251 16.21 -6.13 -13.28
N LEU A 252 17.23 -5.75 -14.04
CA LEU A 252 17.10 -5.21 -15.39
C LEU A 252 16.70 -6.31 -16.38
N ASP A 253 17.32 -7.48 -16.29
CA ASP A 253 17.04 -8.64 -17.15
C ASP A 253 15.60 -9.14 -17.00
N ARG A 254 15.09 -9.24 -15.76
CA ARG A 254 13.71 -9.62 -15.49
C ARG A 254 12.72 -8.61 -16.05
N PHE A 255 12.99 -7.31 -15.88
CA PHE A 255 12.14 -6.24 -16.40
C PHE A 255 12.08 -6.22 -17.93
N CYS A 256 13.21 -6.45 -18.59
CA CYS A 256 13.25 -6.57 -20.04
C CYS A 256 12.46 -7.79 -20.52
N ARG A 257 12.53 -8.94 -19.83
CA ARG A 257 11.78 -10.15 -20.20
C ARG A 257 10.28 -10.02 -19.96
N GLU A 258 9.85 -9.58 -18.78
CA GLU A 258 8.42 -9.47 -18.43
C GLU A 258 7.67 -8.42 -19.27
N ARG A 259 8.36 -7.40 -19.80
CA ARG A 259 7.75 -6.34 -20.61
C ARG A 259 7.78 -6.62 -22.13
N LEU A 260 8.65 -7.51 -22.59
CA LEU A 260 8.77 -7.87 -24.02
C LEU A 260 7.98 -9.14 -24.39
N GLU A 261 7.54 -9.95 -23.42
CA GLU A 261 6.77 -11.17 -23.67
C GLU A 261 5.23 -11.13 -23.45
N PRO A 262 4.49 -10.01 -23.31
CA PRO A 262 3.04 -10.08 -23.26
C PRO A 262 2.37 -10.41 -24.62
N GLU A 263 3.08 -10.30 -25.75
CA GLU A 263 2.47 -10.42 -27.11
C GLU A 263 2.70 -11.77 -27.81
N LEU A 264 3.38 -12.74 -27.20
CA LEU A 264 3.67 -14.04 -27.83
C LEU A 264 2.88 -15.24 -27.24
N MET A 265 1.92 -14.98 -26.35
CA MET A 265 1.00 -16.00 -25.81
C MET A 265 -0.49 -15.65 -26.05
N LEU A 266 -0.83 -15.17 -27.24
CA LEU A 266 -2.20 -15.18 -27.79
C LEU A 266 -2.20 -15.85 -29.17
#